data_AF-A0A817RX34-F1
#
_entry.id   AF-A0A817RX34-F1
#
_cell.length_a   1.000
_cell.length_b   1.000
_cell.length_c   1.000
_cell.angle_alpha   90.00
_cell.angle_beta   90.00
_cell.angle_gamma   90.00
#
_symmetry.space_group_name_H-M   'P 1'
#
loop_
_entity.id
_entity.type
_entity.pdbx_description
1 polymer ?
#
loop_
_entity_poly.entity_id
_entity_poly.type
_entity_poly.pdbx_seq_one_letter_code
_entity_poly.pdbx_strand_id
1 'polypeptide(L)'
;MLFSRKYYTFMVMCFAVWIVLSYLYTFIIQRQYWLQKVMTTKLTATVESNTAKKVESDFEKRTFWHIPITDIQRASLPIRKSTSQSNEMSFILANSTVAFMACCRNSSTLLPKFRQRVQNIGELFADYYILIGESDSSDDTLRYLRNWSSNDSHLFIQNYDKLDGIFSRRTVRIAFCRNSLLNTARLRGWIQKAQFLIVMDIDINSNEVLSRETFLTNFEYPLNSWAAMTASQSVSIETLQSPIYRFCLQAGGHMLSVIDFLTIAF
;
A
#
# COMPACT_ATOMS: atom_id res chain seq x y z
N MET A 1 20.73 46.46 -49.28
CA MET A 1 19.64 46.41 -48.28
C MET A 1 20.15 46.99 -46.98
N LEU A 2 19.91 48.29 -46.73
CA LEU A 2 20.27 48.96 -45.48
C LEU A 2 19.10 48.82 -44.51
N PHE A 3 19.12 47.82 -43.64
CA PHE A 3 18.23 47.81 -42.48
C PHE A 3 18.55 49.05 -41.64
N SER A 4 17.61 49.99 -41.54
CA SER A 4 17.88 51.25 -40.85
C SER A 4 18.21 50.98 -39.38
N ARG A 5 19.21 51.68 -38.84
CA ARG A 5 19.67 51.58 -37.45
C ARG A 5 18.51 51.65 -36.43
N LYS A 6 17.42 52.35 -36.78
CA LYS A 6 16.19 52.44 -35.97
C LYS A 6 15.49 51.09 -35.78
N TYR A 7 15.51 50.21 -36.79
CA TYR A 7 14.88 48.88 -36.71
C TYR A 7 15.64 47.95 -35.78
N TYR A 8 16.97 47.99 -35.80
CA TYR A 8 17.81 47.21 -34.89
C TYR A 8 17.59 47.62 -33.43
N THR A 9 17.58 48.93 -33.14
CA THR A 9 17.29 49.42 -31.78
C THR A 9 15.90 49.01 -31.30
N PHE A 10 14.89 49.06 -32.17
CA PHE A 10 13.55 48.60 -31.83
C PHE A 10 13.51 47.09 -31.50
N MET A 11 14.15 46.25 -32.31
CA MET A 11 14.24 44.80 -32.07
C MET A 11 14.94 44.46 -30.74
N VAL A 12 16.04 45.15 -30.43
CA VAL A 12 16.75 44.97 -29.15
C VAL A 12 15.86 45.36 -27.96
N MET A 13 15.09 46.45 -28.07
CA MET A 13 14.14 46.84 -27.03
C MET A 13 13.01 45.82 -26.86
N CYS A 14 12.42 45.32 -27.96
CA CYS A 14 11.40 44.27 -27.89
C CYS A 14 11.92 42.99 -27.25
N PHE A 15 13.15 42.58 -27.57
CA PHE A 15 13.78 41.40 -26.98
C PHE A 15 14.06 41.58 -25.49
N ALA A 16 14.55 42.75 -25.08
CA ALA A 16 14.76 43.07 -23.66
C ALA A 16 13.45 43.06 -22.87
N VAL A 17 12.37 43.63 -23.42
CA VAL A 17 11.03 43.58 -22.81
C VAL A 17 10.53 42.14 -22.69
N TRP A 18 10.71 41.32 -23.74
CA TRP A 18 10.31 39.91 -23.71
C TRP A 18 11.04 39.10 -22.63
N ILE A 19 12.35 39.31 -22.46
CA ILE A 19 13.12 38.68 -21.38
C ILE A 19 12.54 39.05 -20.01
N VAL A 20 12.32 40.34 -19.76
CA VAL A 20 11.77 40.82 -18.48
C VAL A 20 10.39 40.21 -18.21
N LEU A 21 9.52 40.15 -19.21
CA LEU A 21 8.19 39.54 -19.08
C LEU A 21 8.27 38.03 -18.81
N SER A 22 9.21 37.31 -19.44
CA SER A 22 9.44 35.88 -19.21
C SER A 22 9.92 35.58 -17.77
N TYR A 23 10.85 36.38 -17.26
CA TYR A 23 11.29 36.28 -15.86
C TYR A 23 10.15 36.61 -14.88
N LEU A 24 9.35 37.64 -15.17
CA LEU A 24 8.21 37.98 -14.33
C LEU A 24 7.15 36.86 -14.33
N TYR A 25 6.87 36.26 -15.48
CA TYR A 25 5.94 35.15 -15.61
C TYR A 25 6.39 33.92 -14.82
N THR A 26 7.64 33.50 -14.99
CA THR A 26 8.20 32.36 -14.24
C THR A 26 8.22 32.61 -12.73
N PHE A 27 8.52 33.84 -12.30
CA PHE A 27 8.45 34.24 -10.90
C PHE A 27 7.02 34.15 -10.33
N ILE A 28 6.01 34.60 -11.08
CA ILE A 28 4.60 34.51 -10.68
C ILE A 28 4.17 33.04 -10.53
N ILE A 29 4.51 32.17 -11.49
CA ILE A 29 4.19 30.74 -11.42
C ILE A 29 4.88 30.07 -10.23
N GLN A 30 6.17 30.34 -10.00
CA GLN A 30 6.91 29.78 -8.87
C GLN A 30 6.34 30.25 -7.53
N ARG A 31 5.93 31.52 -7.44
CA ARG A 31 5.26 32.06 -6.24
C ARG A 31 3.89 31.42 -6.01
N GLN A 32 3.08 31.22 -7.05
CA GLN A 32 1.79 30.53 -6.93
C GLN A 32 1.96 29.08 -6.47
N TYR A 33 2.92 28.35 -7.05
CA TYR A 33 3.25 26.98 -6.64
C TYR A 33 3.69 26.91 -5.18
N TRP A 34 4.55 27.83 -4.74
CA TRP A 34 4.98 27.91 -3.35
C TRP A 34 3.81 28.21 -2.39
N LEU A 35 2.94 29.16 -2.75
CA LEU A 35 1.74 29.48 -1.96
C LEU A 35 0.79 28.28 -1.86
N GLN A 36 0.55 27.56 -2.95
CA GLN A 36 -0.24 26.33 -2.93
C GLN A 36 0.38 25.30 -1.99
N LYS A 37 1.69 25.08 -2.07
CA LYS A 37 2.41 24.14 -1.20
C LYS A 37 2.32 24.53 0.28
N VAL A 38 2.46 25.82 0.61
CA VAL A 38 2.34 26.30 2.00
C VAL A 38 0.92 26.16 2.52
N MET A 39 -0.08 26.50 1.69
CA MET A 39 -1.49 26.38 2.06
C MET A 39 -1.90 24.91 2.25
N THR A 40 -1.47 24.00 1.38
CA THR A 40 -1.73 22.57 1.56
C THR A 40 -1.06 22.03 2.80
N THR A 41 0.20 22.40 3.08
CA THR A 41 0.92 21.95 4.29
C THR A 41 0.25 22.44 5.58
N LYS A 42 -0.21 23.70 5.61
CA LYS A 42 -0.94 24.24 6.77
C LYS A 42 -2.31 23.62 6.93
N LEU A 43 -3.01 23.36 5.82
CA LEU A 43 -4.31 22.71 5.82
C LEU A 43 -4.18 21.27 6.29
N THR A 44 -3.21 20.50 5.81
CA THR A 44 -2.96 19.13 6.29
C THR A 44 -2.58 19.11 7.75
N ALA A 45 -1.69 20.00 8.24
CA ALA A 45 -1.35 20.05 9.66
C ALA A 45 -2.54 20.43 10.56
N THR A 46 -3.39 21.37 10.11
CA THR A 46 -4.58 21.78 10.87
C THR A 46 -5.65 20.69 10.86
N VAL A 47 -5.91 20.09 9.70
CA VAL A 47 -6.81 18.94 9.55
C VAL A 47 -6.30 17.77 10.37
N GLU A 48 -5.01 17.43 10.33
CA GLU A 48 -4.44 16.37 11.16
C GLU A 48 -4.62 16.65 12.65
N SER A 49 -4.44 17.88 13.14
CA SER A 49 -4.60 18.19 14.56
C SER A 49 -6.06 18.11 15.05
N ASN A 50 -7.01 18.60 14.24
CA ASN A 50 -8.43 18.61 14.59
C ASN A 50 -9.08 17.25 14.33
N THR A 51 -8.66 16.58 13.26
CA THR A 51 -9.10 15.23 12.91
C THR A 51 -8.50 14.23 13.90
N ALA A 52 -7.24 14.38 14.34
CA ALA A 52 -6.69 13.50 15.39
C ALA A 52 -7.49 13.59 16.68
N LYS A 53 -7.81 14.79 17.18
CA LYS A 53 -8.61 14.93 18.42
C LYS A 53 -10.05 14.42 18.27
N LYS A 54 -10.70 14.69 17.14
CA LYS A 54 -12.07 14.24 16.89
C LYS A 54 -12.13 12.74 16.62
N VAL A 55 -11.23 12.23 15.78
CA VAL A 55 -11.07 10.80 15.51
C VAL A 55 -10.70 10.08 16.79
N GLU A 56 -9.82 10.57 17.66
CA GLU A 56 -9.53 9.91 18.94
C GLU A 56 -10.80 9.76 19.80
N SER A 57 -11.65 10.80 19.86
CA SER A 57 -12.93 10.75 20.59
C SER A 57 -14.04 9.91 19.93
N ASP A 58 -14.03 9.79 18.59
CA ASP A 58 -15.00 9.00 17.82
C ASP A 58 -14.52 7.55 17.61
N PHE A 59 -13.20 7.32 17.59
CA PHE A 59 -12.53 6.03 17.47
C PHE A 59 -12.71 5.23 18.74
N GLU A 60 -12.60 5.85 19.93
CA GLU A 60 -13.02 5.20 21.19
C GLU A 60 -14.47 4.72 21.16
N LYS A 61 -15.34 5.36 20.37
CA LYS A 61 -16.77 5.03 20.29
C LYS A 61 -17.13 4.07 19.15
N ARG A 62 -16.26 3.88 18.17
CA ARG A 62 -16.57 3.16 16.92
C ARG A 62 -15.39 2.39 16.34
N THR A 63 -14.55 1.79 17.16
CA THR A 63 -13.69 0.74 16.60
C THR A 63 -14.59 -0.40 16.11
N PHE A 64 -14.24 -1.00 14.97
CA PHE A 64 -14.86 -2.22 14.45
C PHE A 64 -15.06 -3.29 15.55
N TRP A 65 -14.16 -3.31 16.54
CA TRP A 65 -14.13 -4.21 17.69
C TRP A 65 -15.18 -3.93 18.77
N HIS A 66 -15.86 -2.78 18.75
CA HIS A 66 -16.89 -2.43 19.73
C HIS A 66 -18.32 -2.67 19.26
N ILE A 67 -18.53 -3.19 18.04
CA ILE A 67 -19.85 -3.70 17.64
C ILE A 67 -20.04 -5.03 18.38
N PRO A 68 -20.95 -5.13 19.37
CA PRO A 68 -21.21 -6.40 20.02
C PRO A 68 -21.71 -7.38 18.95
N ILE A 69 -20.93 -8.43 18.72
CA ILE A 69 -21.34 -9.54 17.85
C ILE A 69 -22.57 -10.16 18.51
N THR A 70 -23.75 -9.85 17.99
CA THR A 70 -24.99 -10.50 18.45
C THR A 70 -24.92 -11.99 18.10
N ASP A 71 -25.56 -12.85 18.88
CA ASP A 71 -25.50 -14.30 18.67
C ASP A 71 -25.98 -14.74 17.26
N ILE A 72 -26.77 -13.90 16.59
CA ILE A 72 -27.21 -14.08 15.19
C ILE A 72 -26.02 -14.02 14.21
N GLN A 73 -25.02 -13.17 14.47
CA GLN A 73 -23.83 -13.05 13.60
C GLN A 73 -22.83 -14.19 13.80
N ARG A 74 -22.84 -14.87 14.96
CA ARG A 74 -22.00 -16.07 15.19
C ARG A 74 -22.53 -17.30 14.45
N ALA A 75 -23.85 -17.38 14.25
CA ALA A 75 -24.50 -18.52 13.62
C ALA A 75 -24.28 -18.61 12.10
N SER A 76 -23.67 -17.60 11.47
CA SER A 76 -23.50 -17.50 10.02
C SER A 76 -22.04 -17.36 9.57
N LEU A 77 -21.09 -17.95 10.30
CA LEU A 77 -19.72 -18.01 9.80
C LEU A 77 -19.70 -18.80 8.48
N PRO A 78 -18.99 -18.33 7.44
CA PRO A 78 -18.93 -19.01 6.17
C PRO A 78 -18.38 -20.42 6.36
N ILE A 79 -19.17 -21.41 5.95
CA ILE A 79 -18.78 -22.81 6.04
C ILE A 79 -17.79 -23.09 4.92
N ARG A 80 -16.63 -23.64 5.27
CA ARG A 80 -15.62 -24.12 4.33
C ARG A 80 -16.27 -25.12 3.36
N LYS A 81 -16.18 -24.85 2.07
CA LYS A 81 -16.69 -25.75 1.04
C LYS A 81 -15.75 -26.94 0.86
N SER A 82 -16.32 -28.10 0.54
CA SER A 82 -15.53 -29.31 0.28
C SER A 82 -14.79 -29.22 -1.06
N THR A 83 -13.75 -30.05 -1.20
CA THR A 83 -12.67 -30.02 -2.20
C THR A 83 -13.09 -30.11 -3.68
N SER A 84 -14.37 -30.29 -4.02
CA SER A 84 -14.84 -30.43 -5.41
C SER A 84 -14.77 -29.14 -6.24
N GLN A 85 -14.36 -28.01 -5.65
CA GLN A 85 -14.27 -26.70 -6.30
C GLN A 85 -12.88 -26.33 -6.85
N SER A 86 -11.90 -27.25 -6.86
CA SER A 86 -10.53 -26.93 -7.33
C SER A 86 -10.49 -26.38 -8.77
N ASN A 87 -11.33 -26.90 -9.66
CA ASN A 87 -11.42 -26.45 -11.05
C ASN A 87 -12.08 -25.07 -11.18
N GLU A 88 -13.15 -24.82 -10.42
CA GLU A 88 -13.83 -23.53 -10.38
C GLU A 88 -12.88 -22.45 -9.84
N MET A 89 -12.14 -22.75 -8.78
CA MET A 89 -11.19 -21.81 -8.21
C MET A 89 -10.03 -21.50 -9.15
N SER A 90 -9.46 -22.54 -9.77
CA SER A 90 -8.40 -22.34 -10.76
C SER A 90 -8.90 -21.47 -11.92
N PHE A 91 -10.14 -21.66 -12.36
CA PHE A 91 -10.77 -20.83 -13.38
C PHE A 91 -10.94 -19.37 -12.93
N ILE A 92 -11.43 -19.14 -11.70
CA ILE A 92 -11.62 -17.77 -11.19
C ILE A 92 -10.28 -17.05 -11.11
N LEU A 93 -9.26 -17.65 -10.50
CA LEU A 93 -7.94 -17.04 -10.35
C LEU A 93 -7.33 -16.76 -11.73
N ALA A 94 -7.35 -17.74 -12.65
CA ALA A 94 -6.82 -17.59 -14.01
C ALA A 94 -7.56 -16.56 -14.88
N ASN A 95 -8.73 -16.06 -14.45
CA ASN A 95 -9.47 -14.97 -15.09
C ASN A 95 -9.52 -13.70 -14.22
N SER A 96 -8.70 -13.64 -13.17
CA SER A 96 -8.66 -12.52 -12.25
C SER A 96 -7.30 -11.83 -12.24
N THR A 97 -7.28 -10.58 -11.82
CA THR A 97 -6.08 -9.78 -11.60
C THR A 97 -5.88 -9.52 -10.10
N VAL A 98 -4.64 -9.57 -9.64
CA VAL A 98 -4.28 -9.30 -8.25
C VAL A 98 -3.26 -8.17 -8.13
N ALA A 99 -3.40 -7.32 -7.12
CA ALA A 99 -2.40 -6.35 -6.74
C ALA A 99 -1.74 -6.76 -5.43
N PHE A 100 -0.41 -6.83 -5.40
CA PHE A 100 0.38 -6.99 -4.19
C PHE A 100 0.87 -5.63 -3.72
N MET A 101 0.74 -5.34 -2.44
CA MET A 101 1.24 -4.12 -1.81
C MET A 101 2.14 -4.46 -0.62
N ALA A 102 3.33 -3.89 -0.61
CA ALA A 102 4.25 -4.02 0.50
C ALA A 102 4.96 -2.71 0.79
N CYS A 103 5.35 -2.52 2.05
CA CYS A 103 6.25 -1.44 2.44
C CYS A 103 7.53 -2.04 3.00
N CYS A 104 8.68 -1.43 2.71
CA CYS A 104 9.97 -1.92 3.20
C CYS A 104 10.93 -0.80 3.59
N ARG A 105 11.83 -1.16 4.50
CA ARG A 105 12.98 -0.35 4.92
C ARG A 105 14.06 -1.31 5.39
N ASN A 106 15.25 -1.23 4.81
CA ASN A 106 16.37 -2.11 5.15
C ASN A 106 16.03 -3.61 5.01
N SER A 107 15.40 -3.98 3.89
CA SER A 107 14.91 -5.34 3.62
C SER A 107 15.69 -6.05 2.50
N SER A 108 16.90 -5.58 2.16
CA SER A 108 17.68 -6.08 1.01
C SER A 108 17.85 -7.60 0.99
N THR A 109 18.08 -8.21 2.16
CA THR A 109 18.27 -9.65 2.33
C THR A 109 16.98 -10.46 2.21
N LEU A 110 15.82 -9.83 2.40
CA LEU A 110 14.50 -10.47 2.38
C LEU A 110 13.82 -10.36 1.01
N LEU A 111 14.15 -9.33 0.24
CA LEU A 111 13.56 -9.07 -1.08
C LEU A 111 13.64 -10.25 -2.07
N PRO A 112 14.73 -11.03 -2.16
CA PRO A 112 14.76 -12.19 -3.06
C PRO A 112 13.69 -13.24 -2.75
N LYS A 113 13.50 -13.57 -1.46
CA LYS A 113 12.47 -14.52 -1.03
C LYS A 113 11.07 -13.94 -1.20
N PHE A 114 10.89 -12.66 -0.88
CA PHE A 114 9.62 -11.96 -1.10
C PHE A 114 9.22 -11.97 -2.58
N ARG A 115 10.16 -11.62 -3.47
CA ARG A 115 9.98 -11.68 -4.93
C ARG A 115 9.49 -13.05 -5.38
N GLN A 116 10.20 -14.10 -5.00
CA GLN A 116 9.85 -15.47 -5.38
C GLN A 116 8.42 -15.83 -4.94
N ARG A 117 8.04 -15.50 -3.71
CA ARG A 117 6.70 -15.81 -3.18
C ARG A 117 5.59 -15.05 -3.91
N VAL A 118 5.78 -13.75 -4.10
CA VAL A 118 4.80 -12.91 -4.80
C VAL A 118 4.65 -13.35 -6.25
N GLN A 119 5.73 -13.70 -6.95
CA GLN A 119 5.67 -14.21 -8.32
C GLN A 119 4.96 -15.57 -8.36
N ASN A 120 5.32 -16.51 -7.49
CA ASN A 120 4.67 -17.83 -7.41
C ASN A 120 3.15 -17.76 -7.19
N ILE A 121 2.69 -16.78 -6.39
CA ILE A 121 1.26 -16.52 -6.16
C ILE A 121 0.67 -15.75 -7.34
N GLY A 122 1.35 -14.73 -7.85
CA GLY A 122 0.91 -13.92 -8.98
C GLY A 122 0.65 -14.75 -10.23
N GLU A 123 1.44 -15.80 -10.46
CA GLU A 123 1.25 -16.78 -11.56
C GLU A 123 -0.01 -17.65 -11.43
N LEU A 124 -0.76 -17.56 -10.32
CA LEU A 124 -2.12 -18.13 -10.25
C LEU A 124 -3.14 -17.28 -11.01
N PHE A 125 -2.82 -16.01 -11.25
CA PHE A 125 -3.73 -15.00 -11.78
C PHE A 125 -3.50 -14.74 -13.26
N ALA A 126 -4.50 -14.16 -13.94
CA ALA A 126 -4.39 -13.75 -15.34
C ALA A 126 -3.34 -12.65 -15.53
N ASP A 127 -3.26 -11.72 -14.57
CA ASP A 127 -2.31 -10.62 -14.51
C ASP A 127 -2.07 -10.24 -13.04
N TYR A 128 -0.95 -9.62 -12.74
CA TYR A 128 -0.69 -9.12 -11.40
C TYR A 128 0.17 -7.84 -11.38
N TYR A 129 -0.03 -7.03 -10.34
CA TYR A 129 0.78 -5.85 -10.08
C TYR A 129 1.52 -6.01 -8.75
N ILE A 130 2.78 -5.59 -8.69
CA ILE A 130 3.56 -5.55 -7.46
C ILE A 130 3.86 -4.10 -7.14
N LEU A 131 3.40 -3.61 -6.00
CA LEU A 131 3.64 -2.26 -5.53
C LEU A 131 4.50 -2.31 -4.27
N ILE A 132 5.65 -1.66 -4.31
CA ILE A 132 6.56 -1.57 -3.17
C ILE A 132 6.80 -0.12 -2.81
N GLY A 133 6.40 0.24 -1.58
CA GLY A 133 6.75 1.50 -0.95
C GLY A 133 8.05 1.36 -0.15
N GLU A 134 9.12 2.01 -0.60
CA GLU A 134 10.40 2.00 0.10
C GLU A 134 10.57 3.31 0.88
N SER A 135 11.02 3.22 2.14
CA SER A 135 11.26 4.40 2.97
C SER A 135 12.59 4.32 3.71
N ASP A 136 13.47 5.30 3.46
CA ASP A 136 14.67 5.58 4.25
C ASP A 136 15.60 4.36 4.44
N SER A 137 15.76 3.52 3.42
CA SER A 137 16.72 2.42 3.47
C SER A 137 18.15 2.93 3.37
N SER A 138 19.01 2.42 4.24
CA SER A 138 20.45 2.67 4.29
C SER A 138 21.27 1.49 3.74
N ASP A 139 20.62 0.37 3.43
CA ASP A 139 21.23 -0.81 2.83
C ASP A 139 20.97 -0.88 1.31
N ASP A 140 21.24 -2.04 0.71
CA ASP A 140 21.08 -2.26 -0.73
C ASP A 140 19.61 -2.41 -1.19
N THR A 141 18.60 -2.14 -0.34
CA THR A 141 17.17 -2.32 -0.65
C THR A 141 16.77 -1.59 -1.92
N LEU A 142 17.04 -0.28 -2.00
CA LEU A 142 16.64 0.53 -3.15
C LEU A 142 17.39 0.12 -4.42
N ARG A 143 18.67 -0.27 -4.31
CA ARG A 143 19.46 -0.78 -5.44
C ARG A 143 18.86 -2.07 -5.99
N TYR A 144 18.51 -3.01 -5.11
CA TYR A 144 17.86 -4.26 -5.48
C TYR A 144 16.52 -4.01 -6.16
N LEU A 145 15.66 -3.17 -5.57
CA LEU A 145 14.35 -2.84 -6.11
C LEU A 145 14.46 -2.24 -7.52
N ARG A 146 15.35 -1.26 -7.73
CA ARG A 146 15.56 -0.67 -9.05
C ARG A 146 15.96 -1.71 -10.09
N ASN A 147 16.91 -2.59 -9.74
CA ASN A 147 17.32 -3.69 -10.62
C ASN A 147 16.18 -4.68 -10.87
N TRP A 148 15.31 -4.95 -9.90
CA TRP A 148 14.13 -5.78 -10.14
C TRP A 148 13.18 -5.08 -11.11
N SER A 149 12.83 -3.81 -10.89
CA SER A 149 11.89 -3.07 -11.74
C SER A 149 12.35 -2.90 -13.17
N SER A 150 13.66 -2.82 -13.42
CA SER A 150 14.18 -2.77 -14.79
C SER A 150 14.01 -4.08 -15.56
N ASN A 151 13.80 -5.19 -14.85
CA ASN A 151 13.69 -6.54 -15.40
C ASN A 151 12.28 -7.13 -15.28
N ASP A 152 11.32 -6.41 -14.67
CA ASP A 152 9.98 -6.92 -14.40
C ASP A 152 8.96 -5.78 -14.47
N SER A 153 8.14 -5.80 -15.54
CA SER A 153 7.13 -4.76 -15.79
C SER A 153 5.97 -4.78 -14.80
N HIS A 154 5.80 -5.86 -14.02
CA HIS A 154 4.75 -5.93 -12.99
C HIS A 154 5.12 -5.12 -11.74
N LEU A 155 6.41 -4.79 -11.54
CA LEU A 155 6.88 -4.08 -10.36
C LEU A 155 6.83 -2.55 -10.52
N PHE A 156 6.13 -1.91 -9.59
CA PHE A 156 6.17 -0.48 -9.35
C PHE A 156 6.79 -0.16 -7.98
N ILE A 157 7.69 0.81 -7.96
CA ILE A 157 8.37 1.25 -6.75
C ILE A 157 8.03 2.72 -6.48
N GLN A 158 7.67 3.01 -5.24
CA GLN A 158 7.55 4.37 -4.73
C GLN A 158 8.54 4.57 -3.59
N ASN A 159 9.52 5.46 -3.80
CA ASN A 159 10.46 5.86 -2.76
C ASN A 159 9.93 7.11 -2.02
N TYR A 160 10.00 7.10 -0.69
CA TYR A 160 9.50 8.13 0.20
C TYR A 160 10.55 8.99 0.91
N ASP A 161 11.84 8.85 0.59
CA ASP A 161 13.00 9.64 1.08
C ASP A 161 12.73 10.68 2.19
N LYS A 162 13.42 10.52 3.33
CA LYS A 162 13.43 11.43 4.50
C LYS A 162 12.16 11.42 5.34
N LEU A 163 11.47 10.28 5.43
CA LEU A 163 10.31 10.17 6.31
C LEU A 163 10.70 10.16 7.78
N ASP A 164 11.90 9.67 8.13
CA ASP A 164 12.42 9.71 9.50
C ASP A 164 12.58 11.13 10.06
N GLY A 165 12.90 12.11 9.22
CA GLY A 165 12.94 13.53 9.58
C GLY A 165 11.56 14.20 9.70
N ILE A 166 10.51 13.59 9.16
CA ILE A 166 9.13 14.12 9.17
C ILE A 166 8.32 13.47 10.29
N PHE A 167 8.37 12.15 10.39
CA PHE A 167 7.59 11.36 11.33
C PHE A 167 8.53 10.60 12.27
N SER A 168 8.54 10.97 13.55
CA SER A 168 9.40 10.35 14.56
C SER A 168 9.03 8.88 14.83
N ARG A 169 7.72 8.55 14.84
CA ARG A 169 7.21 7.21 15.15
C ARG A 169 7.24 6.29 13.92
N ARG A 170 7.83 5.11 14.07
CA ARG A 170 7.89 4.06 13.02
C ARG A 170 6.52 3.68 12.48
N THR A 171 5.54 3.49 13.36
CA THR A 171 4.17 3.09 12.98
C THR A 171 3.48 4.13 12.11
N VAL A 172 3.71 5.42 12.38
CA VAL A 172 3.18 6.52 11.56
C VAL A 172 3.82 6.52 10.17
N ARG A 173 5.14 6.28 10.08
CA ARG A 173 5.82 6.13 8.78
C ARG A 173 5.25 4.98 7.95
N ILE A 174 5.05 3.81 8.56
CA ILE A 174 4.47 2.65 7.87
C ILE A 174 3.04 2.97 7.40
N ALA A 175 2.21 3.56 8.26
CA ALA A 175 0.86 3.96 7.90
C ALA A 175 0.85 4.98 6.74
N PHE A 176 1.76 5.95 6.77
CA PHE A 176 1.96 6.91 5.68
C PHE A 176 2.33 6.20 4.37
N CYS A 177 3.34 5.31 4.39
CA CYS A 177 3.76 4.56 3.21
C CYS A 177 2.62 3.71 2.63
N ARG A 178 1.90 2.95 3.49
CA ARG A 178 0.77 2.10 3.08
C ARG A 178 -0.35 2.94 2.44
N ASN A 179 -0.74 4.05 3.08
CA ASN A 179 -1.80 4.93 2.57
C ASN A 179 -1.41 5.63 1.27
N SER A 180 -0.17 6.13 1.18
CA SER A 180 0.33 6.76 -0.03
C SER A 180 0.42 5.76 -1.18
N LEU A 181 0.88 4.53 -0.93
CA LEU A 181 0.97 3.48 -1.94
C LEU A 181 -0.42 3.07 -2.45
N LEU A 182 -1.40 2.95 -1.55
CA LEU A 182 -2.80 2.70 -1.91
C LEU A 182 -3.38 3.84 -2.78
N ASN A 183 -3.07 5.10 -2.43
CA ASN A 183 -3.50 6.24 -3.21
C ASN A 183 -2.88 6.23 -4.62
N THR A 184 -1.59 5.92 -4.73
CA THR A 184 -0.92 5.75 -6.03
C THR A 184 -1.56 4.63 -6.85
N ALA A 185 -1.87 3.50 -6.22
CA ALA A 185 -2.54 2.38 -6.87
C ALA A 185 -3.92 2.77 -7.42
N ARG A 186 -4.70 3.54 -6.66
CA ARG A 186 -6.00 4.07 -7.09
C ARG A 186 -5.88 5.06 -8.23
N LEU A 187 -4.92 5.99 -8.16
CA LEU A 187 -4.70 6.99 -9.21
C LEU A 187 -4.24 6.37 -10.53
N ARG A 188 -3.52 5.25 -10.47
CA ARG A 188 -3.10 4.48 -11.65
C ARG A 188 -4.15 3.52 -12.19
N GLY A 189 -5.29 3.38 -11.51
CA GLY A 189 -6.36 2.47 -11.92
C GLY A 189 -6.12 1.01 -11.57
N TRP A 190 -5.05 0.67 -10.82
CA TRP A 190 -4.70 -0.73 -10.55
C TRP A 190 -5.67 -1.40 -9.57
N ILE A 191 -6.13 -0.66 -8.56
CA ILE A 191 -7.13 -1.18 -7.61
C ILE A 191 -8.47 -1.44 -8.29
N GLN A 192 -8.84 -0.63 -9.28
CA GLN A 192 -10.09 -0.79 -10.02
C GLN A 192 -10.03 -1.95 -11.03
N LYS A 193 -8.82 -2.34 -11.45
CA LYS A 193 -8.60 -3.48 -12.35
C LYS A 193 -8.41 -4.79 -11.61
N ALA A 194 -7.82 -4.76 -10.42
CA ALA A 194 -7.59 -5.95 -9.63
C ALA A 194 -8.86 -6.36 -8.88
N GLN A 195 -9.28 -7.62 -9.01
CA GLN A 195 -10.33 -8.19 -8.15
C GLN A 195 -9.81 -8.47 -6.73
N PHE A 196 -8.49 -8.63 -6.58
CA PHE A 196 -7.87 -8.94 -5.30
C PHE A 196 -6.75 -7.93 -4.98
N LEU A 197 -6.70 -7.50 -3.72
CA LEU A 197 -5.56 -6.77 -3.16
C LEU A 197 -4.97 -7.58 -2.02
N ILE A 198 -3.68 -7.87 -2.11
CA ILE A 198 -2.91 -8.59 -1.10
C ILE A 198 -1.90 -7.62 -0.49
N VAL A 199 -2.06 -7.32 0.80
CA VAL A 199 -1.09 -6.51 1.56
C VAL A 199 -0.17 -7.44 2.35
N MET A 200 1.14 -7.27 2.19
CA MET A 200 2.16 -8.12 2.81
C MET A 200 3.31 -7.29 3.38
N ASP A 201 3.83 -7.70 4.53
CA ASP A 201 5.06 -7.15 5.09
C ASP A 201 6.31 -7.88 4.61
N ILE A 202 7.37 -7.12 4.31
CA ILE A 202 8.69 -7.65 3.94
C ILE A 202 9.56 -7.77 5.18
N ASP A 203 9.12 -8.62 6.11
CA ASP A 203 9.74 -8.82 7.41
C ASP A 203 10.30 -10.24 7.55
N ILE A 204 11.16 -10.42 8.56
CA ILE A 204 11.69 -11.73 8.94
C ILE A 204 10.52 -12.60 9.42
N ASN A 205 10.45 -13.85 8.99
CA ASN A 205 9.44 -14.85 9.34
C ASN A 205 8.00 -14.61 8.82
N SER A 206 7.61 -13.40 8.43
CA SER A 206 6.20 -13.04 8.14
C SER A 206 5.57 -13.79 6.96
N ASN A 207 6.34 -14.56 6.20
CA ASN A 207 5.88 -15.24 4.99
C ASN A 207 6.54 -16.63 4.80
N GLU A 208 7.13 -17.21 5.84
CA GLU A 208 7.90 -18.46 5.68
C GLU A 208 7.07 -19.66 5.27
N VAL A 209 5.84 -19.73 5.77
CA VAL A 209 4.88 -20.82 5.50
C VAL A 209 4.01 -20.51 4.27
N LEU A 210 4.21 -19.35 3.64
CA LEU A 210 3.43 -18.95 2.48
C LEU A 210 3.92 -19.72 1.24
N SER A 211 3.08 -20.66 0.80
CA SER A 211 3.22 -21.44 -0.43
C SER A 211 1.98 -21.24 -1.31
N ARG A 212 2.03 -21.76 -2.54
CA ARG A 212 0.87 -21.76 -3.45
C ARG A 212 -0.30 -22.50 -2.82
N GLU A 213 -0.03 -23.64 -2.19
CA GLU A 213 -1.02 -24.51 -1.55
C GLU A 213 -1.65 -23.84 -0.34
N THR A 214 -0.83 -23.26 0.56
CA THR A 214 -1.37 -22.57 1.74
C THR A 214 -2.14 -21.33 1.35
N PHE A 215 -1.73 -20.61 0.31
CA PHE A 215 -2.48 -19.49 -0.25
C PHE A 215 -3.86 -19.92 -0.80
N LEU A 216 -3.93 -21.04 -1.52
CA LEU A 216 -5.19 -21.51 -2.11
C LEU A 216 -6.25 -21.87 -1.06
N THR A 217 -5.86 -22.17 0.18
CA THR A 217 -6.83 -22.44 1.27
C THR A 217 -7.70 -21.21 1.60
N ASN A 218 -7.25 -20.00 1.29
CA ASN A 218 -8.06 -18.78 1.45
C ASN A 218 -9.34 -18.80 0.59
N PHE A 219 -9.36 -19.60 -0.47
CA PHE A 219 -10.46 -19.68 -1.42
C PHE A 219 -11.40 -20.87 -1.19
N GLU A 220 -11.22 -21.60 -0.09
CA GLU A 220 -12.15 -22.65 0.31
C GLU A 220 -13.42 -22.08 0.96
N TYR A 221 -13.48 -20.76 1.13
CA TYR A 221 -14.66 -19.99 1.52
C TYR A 221 -15.24 -19.29 0.29
N PRO A 222 -16.58 -19.19 0.17
CA PRO A 222 -17.21 -18.47 -0.93
C PRO A 222 -16.68 -17.04 -1.05
N LEU A 223 -16.26 -16.61 -2.24
CA LEU A 223 -15.69 -15.27 -2.46
C LEU A 223 -16.62 -14.13 -2.04
N ASN A 224 -17.93 -14.33 -2.17
CA ASN A 224 -18.95 -13.36 -1.77
C ASN A 224 -19.28 -13.39 -0.27
N SER A 225 -18.59 -14.20 0.52
CA SER A 225 -18.83 -14.34 1.96
C SER A 225 -17.84 -13.57 2.84
N TRP A 226 -16.81 -12.96 2.24
CA TRP A 226 -15.81 -12.19 2.97
C TRP A 226 -15.38 -10.97 2.16
N ALA A 227 -15.18 -9.84 2.86
CA ALA A 227 -14.57 -8.64 2.28
C ALA A 227 -13.05 -8.61 2.52
N ALA A 228 -12.60 -9.32 3.54
CA ALA A 228 -11.21 -9.39 3.96
C ALA A 228 -10.90 -10.77 4.52
N MET A 229 -9.71 -11.30 4.20
CA MET A 229 -9.18 -12.52 4.79
C MET A 229 -7.75 -12.29 5.26
N THR A 230 -7.43 -12.78 6.46
CA THR A 230 -6.09 -12.70 7.03
C THR A 230 -5.50 -14.06 7.28
N ALA A 231 -4.23 -14.26 6.93
CA ALA A 231 -3.53 -15.51 7.21
C ALA A 231 -2.96 -15.47 8.63
N SER A 232 -3.22 -16.52 9.40
CA SER A 232 -2.56 -16.73 10.70
C SER A 232 -1.39 -17.69 10.49
N GLN A 233 -0.18 -17.24 10.74
CA GLN A 233 1.00 -18.11 10.81
C GLN A 233 1.19 -18.50 12.28
N SER A 234 0.88 -19.75 12.62
CA SER A 234 1.00 -20.23 13.99
C SER A 234 2.46 -20.19 14.44
N VAL A 235 2.76 -19.33 15.43
CA VAL A 235 3.95 -19.46 16.27
C VAL A 235 3.71 -20.62 17.24
N SER A 236 4.75 -21.39 17.58
CA SER A 236 4.66 -22.52 18.50
C SER A 236 3.97 -22.15 19.83
N ILE A 237 3.22 -23.11 20.39
CA ILE A 237 2.33 -22.96 21.55
C ILE A 237 3.03 -22.41 22.82
N GLU A 238 4.36 -22.45 22.90
CA GLU A 238 5.13 -22.11 24.10
C GLU A 238 5.19 -20.60 24.44
N THR A 239 4.85 -19.69 23.52
CA THR A 239 5.05 -18.24 23.74
C THR A 239 3.85 -17.48 24.34
N LEU A 240 2.73 -18.15 24.68
CA LEU A 240 1.44 -17.48 24.93
C LEU A 240 0.81 -17.73 26.32
N GLN A 241 1.56 -17.52 27.41
CA GLN A 241 1.01 -17.44 28.78
C GLN A 241 0.53 -16.02 29.21
N SER A 242 0.44 -15.05 28.30
CA SER A 242 -0.02 -13.69 28.63
C SER A 242 -1.56 -13.56 28.68
N PRO A 243 -2.16 -13.01 29.75
CA PRO A 243 -3.63 -12.87 29.92
C PRO A 243 -4.34 -12.00 28.86
N ILE A 244 -3.62 -11.14 28.14
CA ILE A 244 -4.20 -10.18 27.19
C ILE A 244 -4.82 -10.88 25.96
N TYR A 245 -4.41 -12.12 25.66
CA TYR A 245 -4.85 -12.87 24.49
C TYR A 245 -6.15 -13.68 24.67
N ARG A 246 -6.81 -13.60 25.85
CA ARG A 246 -8.00 -14.40 26.14
C ARG A 246 -9.30 -13.94 25.47
N PHE A 247 -9.37 -12.74 24.91
CA PHE A 247 -10.65 -12.17 24.46
C PHE A 247 -11.14 -12.64 23.07
N CYS A 248 -10.29 -13.29 22.27
CA CYS A 248 -10.66 -13.81 20.94
C CYS A 248 -11.14 -15.28 20.93
N LEU A 249 -11.33 -15.91 22.09
CA LEU A 249 -11.34 -17.38 22.23
C LEU A 249 -12.68 -18.11 22.04
N GLN A 250 -13.78 -17.47 21.66
CA GLN A 250 -15.11 -18.13 21.77
C GLN A 250 -15.83 -18.49 20.46
N ALA A 251 -15.12 -18.63 19.34
CA ALA A 251 -15.64 -19.25 18.13
C ALA A 251 -14.60 -20.19 17.48
N GLY A 252 -14.48 -21.40 18.04
CA GLY A 252 -13.98 -22.59 17.32
C GLY A 252 -12.53 -22.58 16.81
N GLY A 253 -11.60 -23.02 17.67
CA GLY A 253 -10.43 -23.85 17.28
C GLY A 253 -9.31 -23.20 16.46
N HIS A 254 -8.15 -23.04 17.12
CA HIS A 254 -6.85 -22.53 16.65
C HIS A 254 -6.61 -21.02 16.82
N MET A 255 -5.50 -20.71 17.49
CA MET A 255 -5.18 -19.44 18.15
C MET A 255 -4.56 -18.43 17.17
N LEU A 256 -5.04 -17.18 17.23
CA LEU A 256 -4.66 -16.07 16.35
C LEU A 256 -3.49 -15.27 16.94
N SER A 257 -2.36 -15.21 16.23
CA SER A 257 -1.38 -14.11 16.34
C SER A 257 -1.47 -13.26 15.07
N VAL A 258 -1.62 -11.95 15.23
CA VAL A 258 -1.66 -10.99 14.12
C VAL A 258 -0.29 -10.95 13.45
N ILE A 259 -0.23 -11.47 12.23
CA ILE A 259 0.86 -11.27 11.26
C ILE A 259 0.18 -10.89 9.96
N ASP A 260 0.48 -9.69 9.45
CA ASP A 260 -0.28 -8.95 8.44
C ASP A 260 -0.20 -9.62 7.05
N PHE A 261 -1.15 -10.51 6.77
CA PHE A 261 -1.60 -10.82 5.42
C PHE A 261 -3.03 -10.34 5.33
N LEU A 262 -3.37 -9.47 4.39
CA LEU A 262 -4.74 -9.05 4.17
C LEU A 262 -5.07 -9.20 2.69
N THR A 263 -5.91 -10.17 2.36
CA THR A 263 -6.55 -10.29 1.06
C THR A 263 -7.88 -9.57 1.13
N ILE A 264 -8.05 -8.50 0.34
CA ILE A 264 -9.33 -7.83 0.13
C ILE A 264 -9.85 -8.26 -1.23
N ALA A 265 -11.08 -8.79 -1.28
CA ALA A 265 -11.83 -8.98 -2.51
C ALA A 265 -12.73 -7.76 -2.72
N PHE A 266 -12.68 -7.18 -3.92
CA PHE A 266 -13.51 -6.03 -4.31
C PHE A 266 -14.71 -6.45 -5.13
#